data_AF-A0A848L0H9-F1
#
_entry.id   AF-A0A848L0H9-F1
#
_cell.length_a   1.000
_cell.length_b   1.000
_cell.length_c   1.000
_cell.angle_alpha   90.00
_cell.angle_beta   90.00
_cell.angle_gamma   90.00
#
_symmetry.space_group_name_H-M   'P 1'
#
loop_
_entity.id
_entity.type
_entity.pdbx_description
1 polymer ?
#
loop_
_entity_poly.entity_id
_entity_poly.type
_entity_poly.pdbx_seq_one_letter_code
_entity_poly.pdbx_strand_id
1 'polypeptide(L)'
;MPEMTFSVRWPDGQVRQYYSPSLVMHDFLTAGASYTVEDFTARSTKALAQATERVREKFGFACTSAAAAADDIVDAARTYGPTSTVEVLDLRPPLSSAR
;
A
#
# COMPACT_ATOMS: atom_id res chain seq x y z
N MET A 1 15.40 -7.84 5.98
CA MET A 1 14.54 -7.41 4.86
C MET A 1 13.84 -6.14 5.31
N PRO A 2 13.74 -5.07 4.51
CA PRO A 2 12.89 -3.95 4.86
C PRO A 2 11.44 -4.37 4.61
N GLU A 3 10.85 -4.96 5.64
CA GLU A 3 9.41 -5.18 5.77
C GLU A 3 8.76 -3.83 6.09
N MET A 4 7.72 -3.50 5.34
CA MET A 4 6.97 -2.27 5.47
C MET A 4 5.51 -2.59 5.78
N THR A 5 4.90 -1.82 6.67
CA THR A 5 3.47 -1.85 6.96
C THR A 5 2.89 -0.47 6.80
N PHE A 6 1.70 -0.37 6.25
CA PHE A 6 1.01 0.89 6.08
C PHE A 6 -0.42 0.81 6.57
N SER A 7 -0.85 1.84 7.29
CA SER A 7 -2.18 1.93 7.86
C SER A 7 -3.00 2.95 7.09
N VAL A 8 -4.21 2.57 6.72
CA VAL A 8 -5.15 3.44 6.01
C VAL A 8 -6.49 3.44 6.71
N ARG A 9 -7.14 4.59 6.73
CA ARG A 9 -8.50 4.78 7.19
C ARG A 9 -9.41 4.80 5.97
N TRP A 10 -10.26 3.79 5.91
CA TRP A 10 -11.35 3.69 4.93
C TRP A 10 -12.46 4.70 5.24
N PRO A 11 -13.34 5.01 4.28
CA PRO A 11 -14.35 6.05 4.42
C PRO A 11 -15.41 5.76 5.50
N ASP A 12 -15.56 4.52 5.97
CA ASP A 12 -16.43 4.22 7.12
C ASP A 12 -15.74 4.47 8.47
N GLY A 13 -14.47 4.88 8.46
CA GLY A 13 -13.64 5.10 9.64
C GLY A 13 -12.83 3.87 10.07
N GLN A 14 -13.00 2.72 9.41
CA GLN A 14 -12.21 1.53 9.69
C GLN A 14 -10.75 1.75 9.32
N VAL A 15 -9.87 1.43 10.27
CA VAL A 15 -8.43 1.45 10.02
C VAL A 15 -7.97 0.05 9.67
N ARG A 16 -7.43 -0.11 8.45
CA ARG A 16 -6.80 -1.35 8.00
C ARG A 16 -5.30 -1.16 7.88
N GLN A 17 -4.55 -2.20 8.22
CA GLN A 17 -3.11 -2.23 8.07
C GLN A 17 -2.73 -3.29 7.04
N TYR A 18 -1.88 -2.89 6.11
CA TYR A 18 -1.39 -3.71 5.02
C TYR A 18 0.11 -3.89 5.12
N TYR A 19 0.59 -5.04 4.65
CA TYR A 19 2.00 -5.37 4.62
C TYR A 19 2.55 -5.25 3.19
N SER A 20 3.73 -4.66 3.05
CA SER A 20 4.50 -4.55 1.82
C SER A 20 5.94 -4.99 2.06
N PRO A 21 6.50 -5.91 1.26
CA PRO A 21 7.90 -6.32 1.37
C PRO A 21 8.88 -5.29 0.77
N SER A 22 8.42 -4.09 0.40
CA SER A 22 9.22 -3.06 -0.25
C SER A 22 8.77 -1.65 0.13
N LEU A 23 9.74 -0.73 0.18
CA LEU A 23 9.54 0.70 0.48
C LEU A 23 8.99 1.51 -0.70
N VAL A 24 8.74 0.86 -1.85
CA VAL A 24 8.17 1.53 -3.02
C VAL A 24 6.79 2.13 -2.75
N MET A 25 6.05 1.68 -1.72
CA MET A 25 4.79 2.32 -1.32
C MET A 25 4.95 3.81 -1.05
N HIS A 26 6.08 4.26 -0.50
CA HIS A 26 6.35 5.68 -0.24
C HIS A 26 6.44 6.54 -1.51
N ASP A 27 6.69 5.92 -2.67
CA ASP A 27 6.75 6.62 -3.97
C ASP A 27 5.34 6.87 -4.54
N PHE A 28 4.38 6.02 -4.17
CA PHE A 28 2.99 6.06 -4.66
C PHE A 28 2.01 6.68 -3.68
N LEU A 29 2.24 6.46 -2.39
CA LEU A 29 1.39 6.87 -1.28
C LEU A 29 2.16 7.78 -0.33
N THR A 30 1.49 8.80 0.18
CA THR A 30 2.05 9.72 1.16
C THR A 30 1.30 9.59 2.48
N ALA A 31 2.02 9.42 3.60
CA ALA A 31 1.40 9.40 4.92
C ALA A 31 0.78 10.77 5.24
N GLY A 32 -0.45 10.77 5.75
CA GLY A 32 -1.27 11.95 5.97
C GLY A 32 -2.00 12.46 4.74
N ALA A 33 -1.83 11.84 3.57
CA ALA A 33 -2.58 12.20 2.37
C ALA A 33 -3.87 11.39 2.23
N SER A 34 -4.89 12.03 1.68
CA SER A 34 -6.18 11.43 1.37
C SER A 34 -6.36 11.24 -0.13
N TYR A 35 -6.76 10.05 -0.56
CA TYR A 35 -7.00 9.67 -1.96
C TYR A 35 -8.42 9.14 -2.12
N THR A 36 -8.97 9.12 -3.33
CA THR A 36 -10.23 8.40 -3.56
C THR A 36 -9.98 6.89 -3.49
N VAL A 37 -11.01 6.09 -3.19
CA VAL A 37 -10.91 4.63 -3.17
C VAL A 37 -10.38 4.11 -4.50
N GLU A 38 -10.86 4.66 -5.62
CA GLU A 38 -10.37 4.29 -6.96
C GLU A 38 -8.88 4.61 -7.15
N ASP A 39 -8.46 5.83 -6.84
CA ASP A 39 -7.08 6.29 -7.01
C ASP A 39 -6.13 5.54 -6.06
N PHE A 40 -6.54 5.36 -4.79
CA PHE A 40 -5.81 4.58 -3.80
C PHE A 40 -5.62 3.12 -4.23
N THR A 41 -6.67 2.48 -4.75
CA THR A 41 -6.62 1.08 -5.20
C THR A 41 -5.70 0.96 -6.41
N ALA A 42 -5.82 1.86 -7.39
CA ALA A 42 -4.97 1.88 -8.57
C ALA A 42 -3.49 2.12 -8.21
N ARG A 43 -3.19 3.06 -7.31
CA ARG A 43 -1.84 3.35 -6.82
C ARG A 43 -1.25 2.17 -6.05
N SER A 44 -2.00 1.63 -5.09
CA SER A 44 -1.56 0.50 -4.26
C SER A 44 -1.27 -0.73 -5.11
N THR A 45 -2.12 -1.04 -6.09
CA THR A 45 -1.93 -2.18 -7.00
C THR A 45 -0.67 -2.01 -7.85
N LYS A 46 -0.45 -0.82 -8.43
CA LYS A 46 0.77 -0.49 -9.19
C LYS A 46 2.02 -0.58 -8.32
N ALA A 47 1.96 -0.02 -7.12
CA ALA A 47 3.05 -0.02 -6.17
C ALA A 47 3.42 -1.45 -5.74
N LEU A 48 2.43 -2.34 -5.53
CA LEU A 48 2.64 -3.72 -5.10
C LEU A 48 3.19 -4.59 -6.24
N ALA A 49 2.76 -4.33 -7.48
CA ALA A 49 3.35 -4.93 -8.67
C ALA A 49 4.84 -4.54 -8.78
N GLN A 50 5.16 -3.25 -8.67
CA GLN A 50 6.54 -2.77 -8.73
C GLN A 50 7.39 -3.24 -7.53
N ALA A 51 6.78 -3.38 -6.35
CA ALA A 51 7.42 -3.99 -5.18
C ALA A 51 7.87 -5.41 -5.48
N THR A 52 6.97 -6.20 -6.09
CA THR A 52 7.22 -7.58 -6.46
C THR A 52 8.33 -7.70 -7.50
N GLU A 53 8.33 -6.84 -8.53
CA GLU A 53 9.40 -6.79 -9.53
C GLU A 53 10.75 -6.45 -8.89
N ARG A 54 10.82 -5.42 -8.05
CA ARG A 54 12.06 -5.05 -7.34
C ARG A 54 12.60 -6.16 -6.44
N VAL A 55 11.71 -6.85 -5.72
CA VAL A 55 12.09 -7.99 -4.87
C VAL A 55 12.56 -9.15 -5.74
N ARG A 56 11.88 -9.41 -6.87
CA ARG A 56 12.28 -10.44 -7.83
C ARG A 56 13.66 -10.16 -8.45
N GLU A 57 13.93 -8.91 -8.82
CA GLU A 57 15.23 -8.49 -9.35
C GLU A 57 16.34 -8.60 -8.30
N LYS A 58 16.05 -8.21 -7.05
CA LYS A 58 17.06 -8.17 -5.97
C LYS A 58 17.28 -9.52 -5.28
N PHE A 59 16.25 -10.36 -5.18
CA PHE A 59 16.27 -11.60 -4.40
C PHE A 59 15.91 -12.86 -5.21
N GLY A 60 15.38 -12.74 -6.43
CA GLY A 60 15.06 -13.89 -7.29
C GLY A 60 13.75 -14.61 -6.96
N PHE A 61 12.93 -14.13 -6.02
CA PHE A 61 11.67 -14.75 -5.62
C PHE A 61 10.50 -13.76 -5.64
N ALA A 62 9.31 -14.22 -6.04
CA ALA A 62 8.08 -13.43 -6.00
C ALA A 62 7.44 -13.55 -4.61
N CYS A 63 7.22 -12.43 -3.93
CA CYS A 63 6.52 -12.41 -2.65
C CYS A 63 5.00 -12.54 -2.86
N THR A 64 4.39 -13.59 -2.32
CA THR A 64 2.93 -13.77 -2.29
C THR A 64 2.23 -12.75 -1.41
N SER A 65 2.91 -12.23 -0.37
CA SER A 65 2.36 -11.24 0.55
C SER A 65 1.94 -9.94 -0.13
N ALA A 66 2.69 -9.49 -1.16
CA ALA A 66 2.35 -8.27 -1.90
C ALA A 66 1.07 -8.46 -2.74
N ALA A 67 0.92 -9.62 -3.39
CA ALA A 67 -0.28 -9.96 -4.13
C ALA A 67 -1.51 -10.09 -3.20
N ALA A 68 -1.34 -10.72 -2.03
CA ALA A 68 -2.40 -10.83 -1.03
C ALA A 68 -2.86 -9.46 -0.50
N ALA A 69 -1.92 -8.53 -0.26
CA ALA A 69 -2.27 -7.16 0.15
C ALA A 69 -3.03 -6.41 -0.96
N ALA A 70 -2.66 -6.59 -2.24
CA ALA A 70 -3.36 -5.96 -3.36
C ALA A 70 -4.80 -6.47 -3.46
N ASP A 71 -4.97 -7.78 -3.31
CA ASP A 71 -6.28 -8.42 -3.37
C ASP A 71 -7.20 -7.93 -2.22
N ASP A 72 -6.69 -7.87 -0.98
CA ASP A 72 -7.47 -7.34 0.16
C ASP A 72 -7.85 -5.87 -0.02
N ILE A 73 -6.96 -5.04 -0.60
CA ILE A 73 -7.28 -3.64 -0.91
C ILE A 73 -8.39 -3.55 -1.96
N VAL A 74 -8.32 -4.35 -3.02
CA VAL A 74 -9.33 -4.38 -4.08
C VAL A 74 -10.67 -4.88 -3.54
N ASP A 75 -10.66 -5.92 -2.71
CA ASP A 75 -11.86 -6.46 -2.08
C ASP A 75 -12.50 -5.46 -1.11
N ALA A 76 -11.68 -4.83 -0.26
CA ALA A 76 -12.13 -3.74 0.61
C ALA A 76 -12.72 -2.59 -0.21
N ALA A 77 -12.04 -2.16 -1.27
CA ALA A 77 -12.48 -1.08 -2.16
C ALA A 77 -13.84 -1.36 -2.80
N ARG A 78 -14.20 -2.63 -3.09
CA ARG A 78 -15.52 -3.00 -3.61
C ARG A 78 -16.66 -2.77 -2.60
N THR A 79 -16.35 -2.77 -1.32
CA THR A 79 -17.31 -2.47 -0.24
C THR A 79 -17.61 -0.98 -0.16
N TYR A 80 -16.72 -0.13 -0.67
CA TYR A 80 -16.82 1.32 -0.61
C TYR A 80 -17.11 1.94 -2.00
N GLY A 81 -17.60 3.17 -2.03
CA GLY A 81 -17.80 3.90 -3.28
C GLY A 81 -16.45 4.30 -3.91
N PRO A 82 -16.30 4.28 -5.26
CA PRO A 82 -15.06 4.67 -5.93
C PRO A 82 -14.68 6.13 -5.68
N THR A 83 -15.66 6.99 -5.42
CA THR A 83 -15.51 8.40 -5.08
C THR A 83 -15.30 8.66 -3.59
N SER A 84 -15.41 7.64 -2.75
CA SER A 84 -15.17 7.77 -1.31
C SER A 84 -13.69 8.05 -1.04
N THR A 85 -13.39 8.68 0.10
CA THR A 85 -12.01 9.07 0.44
C THR A 85 -11.38 8.08 1.41
N VAL A 86 -10.15 7.67 1.13
CA VAL A 86 -9.26 6.85 1.97
C VAL A 86 -8.11 7.73 2.42
N GLU A 87 -7.85 7.75 3.72
CA GLU A 87 -6.76 8.53 4.33
C GLU A 87 -5.62 7.59 4.70
N VAL A 88 -4.41 7.87 4.22
CA VAL A 88 -3.21 7.13 4.63
C VAL A 88 -2.76 7.67 5.98
N LEU A 89 -2.78 6.85 7.02
CA LEU A 89 -2.43 7.27 8.38
C LEU A 89 -0.93 7.22 8.63
N ASP A 90 -0.31 6.08 8.33
CA ASP A 90 1.10 5.84 8.66
C ASP A 90 1.75 4.89 7.66
N LEU A 91 3.03 5.13 7.37
CA LEU A 91 3.86 4.34 6.47
C LEU A 91 5.14 3.94 7.22
N ARG A 92 5.23 2.69 7.69
CA ARG A 92 6.28 2.19 8.59
C ARG A 92 7.13 1.13 7.91
N PRO A 93 8.47 1.14 8.03
CA PRO A 93 9.26 2.20 8.62
C PRO A 93 9.17 3.49 7.76
N PRO A 94 9.30 4.68 8.38
CA PRO A 94 9.50 5.90 7.63
C PRO A 94 10.76 5.75 6.78
N LEU A 95 10.78 6.31 5.57
CA LEU A 95 12.03 6.43 4.82
C LEU A 95 13.00 7.19 5.72
N SER A 96 14.01 6.49 6.23
CA SER A 96 15.08 7.11 6.99
C SER A 96 15.67 8.16 6.05
N SER A 97 15.35 9.43 6.31
CA SER A 97 16.10 10.53 5.74
C SER A 97 17.49 10.39 6.34
N ALA A 98 18.36 9.68 5.62
CA ALA A 98 19.75 9.52 5.99
C ALA A 98 20.29 10.93 6.24
N ARG A 99 20.66 11.18 7.50
CA ARG A 99 21.26 12.44 7.94
C ARG A 99 22.76 12.37 7.77
#